data_AF-A0A3R7Y3V6-F1
#
_entry.id   AF-A0A3R7Y3V6-F1
#
_cell.length_a   1.000
_cell.length_b   1.000
_cell.length_c   1.000
_cell.angle_alpha   90.00
_cell.angle_beta   90.00
_cell.angle_gamma   90.00
#
_symmetry.space_group_name_H-M   'P 1'
#
loop_
_entity.id
_entity.type
_entity.pdbx_description
1 polymer ?
#
loop_
_entity_poly.entity_id
_entity_poly.type
_entity_poly.pdbx_seq_one_letter_code
_entity_poly.pdbx_strand_id
1 'polypeptide(L)'
;MVAQGVAAAEDAELTQSDGSGYSAIGAGIALGLAAIGAGLSQAAIGSAAVGMLAEDGSKFGVALIFTALPESIVILGALPLFL
;
A
#
# COMPACT_ATOMS: atom_id res chain seq x y z
N MET A 1 19.81 29.67 -26.13
CA MET A 1 20.45 28.51 -25.48
C MET A 1 19.77 28.33 -24.13
N VAL A 2 18.63 27.63 -24.04
CA VAL A 2 18.41 26.17 -24.17
C VAL A 2 19.10 25.40 -23.05
N ALA A 3 18.26 24.94 -22.11
CA ALA A 3 18.30 23.68 -21.36
C ALA A 3 19.58 23.25 -20.65
N GLN A 4 19.52 23.13 -19.32
CA GLN A 4 19.70 21.87 -18.55
C GLN A 4 18.94 22.10 -17.22
N GLY A 5 18.00 21.29 -16.74
CA GLY A 5 17.73 19.87 -16.97
C GLY A 5 17.72 19.20 -15.59
N VAL A 6 16.53 19.00 -15.03
CA VAL A 6 16.14 17.97 -14.04
C VAL A 6 17.33 17.28 -13.33
N ALA A 7 17.69 17.76 -12.14
CA ALA A 7 18.30 16.90 -11.13
C ALA A 7 17.17 16.15 -10.44
N ALA A 8 16.80 15.00 -11.00
CA ALA A 8 16.13 13.94 -10.26
C ALA A 8 17.12 13.36 -9.25
N ALA A 9 16.60 12.94 -8.11
CA ALA A 9 17.29 12.51 -6.88
C ALA A 9 17.78 13.68 -6.02
N GLU A 10 16.83 14.32 -5.32
CA GLU A 10 17.17 15.12 -4.14
C GLU A 10 17.69 14.17 -3.07
N ASP A 11 18.94 14.44 -2.69
CA ASP A 11 19.80 13.91 -1.65
C ASP A 11 19.22 12.88 -0.68
N ALA A 12 19.82 11.68 -0.71
CA ALA A 12 19.92 10.84 0.48
C ALA A 12 20.90 11.51 1.46
N GLU A 13 20.41 12.51 2.19
CA GLU A 13 21.16 13.20 3.24
C GLU A 13 21.33 12.27 4.45
N LEU A 14 22.34 11.40 4.36
CA LEU A 14 22.79 10.52 5.43
C LEU A 14 23.70 11.31 6.37
N THR A 15 23.14 12.03 7.36
CA THR A 15 23.72 12.23 8.71
C THR A 15 22.81 13.12 9.57
N GLN A 16 22.18 12.54 10.58
CA GLN A 16 22.15 13.10 11.94
C GLN A 16 21.68 12.02 12.95
N SER A 17 22.40 11.93 14.05
CA SER A 17 22.51 10.78 14.95
C SER A 17 21.40 10.69 16.01
N ASP A 18 20.13 10.80 15.61
CA ASP A 18 18.98 10.85 16.53
C ASP A 18 17.95 9.72 16.31
N GLY A 19 18.35 8.47 16.02
CA GLY A 19 17.42 7.31 15.92
C GLY A 19 16.34 7.38 14.81
N SER A 20 16.13 8.54 14.20
CA SER A 20 15.05 8.91 13.27
C SER A 20 15.22 8.28 11.89
N GLY A 21 16.46 8.08 11.43
CA GLY A 21 16.72 7.37 10.17
C GLY A 21 16.24 5.90 10.21
N TYR A 22 16.41 5.23 11.35
CA TYR A 22 15.97 3.84 11.52
C TYR A 22 14.44 3.74 11.68
N SER A 23 13.78 4.74 12.28
CA SER A 23 12.32 4.76 12.35
C SER A 23 11.70 4.97 10.96
N ALA A 24 12.27 5.84 10.13
CA ALA A 24 11.81 6.07 8.76
C ALA A 24 11.95 4.81 7.89
N ILE A 25 13.08 4.10 7.99
CA ILE A 25 13.28 2.82 7.29
C ILE A 25 12.28 1.77 7.80
N GLY A 26 12.08 1.68 9.12
CA GLY A 26 11.12 0.75 9.73
C GLY A 26 9.69 1.01 9.26
N ALA A 27 9.27 2.28 9.20
CA ALA A 27 7.94 2.67 8.73
C ALA A 27 7.75 2.35 7.24
N GLY A 28 8.78 2.59 6.41
CA GLY A 28 8.76 2.23 4.99
C GLY A 28 8.64 0.72 4.75
N ILE A 29 9.36 -0.10 5.52
CA ILE A 29 9.27 -1.56 5.44
C ILE A 29 7.89 -2.05 5.89
N ALA A 30 7.35 -1.51 6.99
CA ALA A 30 6.02 -1.86 7.48
C ALA A 30 4.93 -1.58 6.45
N LEU A 31 4.92 -0.38 5.86
CA LEU A 31 3.99 -0.01 4.79
C LEU A 31 4.16 -0.92 3.57
N GLY A 32 5.41 -1.12 3.12
CA GLY A 32 5.70 -1.91 1.92
C GLY A 32 5.21 -3.36 2.03
N LEU A 33 5.48 -4.00 3.17
CA LEU A 33 5.02 -5.37 3.41
C LEU A 33 3.49 -5.45 3.55
N ALA A 34 2.87 -4.48 4.21
CA ALA A 34 1.40 -4.42 4.32
C ALA A 34 0.74 -4.24 2.94
N ALA A 35 1.29 -3.39 2.08
CA ALA A 35 0.80 -3.17 0.72
C ALA A 35 0.91 -4.43 -0.15
N ILE A 36 2.02 -5.16 -0.04
CA ILE A 36 2.17 -6.46 -0.73
C ILE A 36 1.12 -7.46 -0.23
N GLY A 37 0.93 -7.56 1.09
CA GLY A 37 -0.06 -8.46 1.69
C GLY A 37 -1.49 -8.15 1.22
N ALA A 38 -1.89 -6.87 1.25
CA ALA A 38 -3.20 -6.44 0.79
C ALA A 38 -3.41 -6.71 -0.71
N GLY A 39 -2.42 -6.37 -1.55
CA GLY A 39 -2.49 -6.62 -3.00
C GLY A 39 -2.66 -8.10 -3.34
N LEU A 40 -1.94 -8.99 -2.64
CA LEU A 40 -2.08 -10.44 -2.82
C LEU A 40 -3.46 -10.93 -2.38
N SER A 41 -3.99 -10.45 -1.26
CA SER A 41 -5.36 -10.77 -0.82
C SER A 41 -6.41 -10.27 -1.82
N GLN A 42 -6.26 -9.05 -2.34
CA GLN A 42 -7.18 -8.47 -3.32
C GLN A 42 -7.19 -9.22 -4.65
N ALA A 43 -6.06 -9.77 -5.11
CA ALA A 43 -6.02 -10.57 -6.34
C ALA A 43 -6.93 -11.81 -6.25
N ALA A 44 -6.85 -12.54 -5.13
CA ALA A 44 -7.69 -13.72 -4.90
C ALA A 44 -9.16 -13.33 -4.67
N ILE A 45 -9.42 -12.32 -3.85
CA ILE A 45 -10.78 -11.89 -3.55
C ILE A 45 -11.48 -11.30 -4.78
N GLY A 46 -10.78 -10.48 -5.58
CA GLY A 46 -11.34 -9.86 -6.77
C GLY A 46 -11.76 -10.89 -7.83
N SER A 47 -10.95 -11.91 -8.07
CA SER A 47 -11.32 -13.00 -8.99
C SER A 47 -12.52 -13.81 -8.51
N ALA A 48 -12.61 -14.11 -7.21
CA ALA A 48 -13.77 -14.76 -6.61
C ALA A 48 -15.03 -13.89 -6.63
N ALA A 49 -14.89 -12.58 -6.37
CA ALA A 49 -15.97 -11.60 -6.38
C ALA A 49 -16.61 -11.46 -7.77
N VAL A 50 -15.79 -11.42 -8.83
CA VAL A 50 -16.27 -11.38 -10.21
C VAL A 50 -17.01 -12.67 -10.58
N GLY A 51 -16.49 -13.83 -10.17
CA GLY A 51 -17.18 -15.12 -10.36
C GLY A 51 -18.53 -15.18 -9.65
N MET A 52 -18.58 -14.74 -8.39
CA MET A 52 -19.81 -14.64 -7.61
C MET A 52 -20.84 -13.73 -8.27
N LEU A 53 -20.40 -12.58 -8.80
CA LEU A 53 -21.28 -11.64 -9.48
C LEU A 53 -21.80 -12.18 -10.82
N ALA A 54 -21.00 -12.99 -11.52
CA ALA A 54 -21.41 -13.65 -12.76
C ALA A 54 -22.51 -14.70 -12.51
N GLU A 55 -22.50 -15.36 -11.35
CA GLU A 55 -23.54 -16.32 -10.95
C GLU A 55 -24.82 -15.61 -10.46
N ASP A 56 -24.66 -14.55 -9.67
CA ASP A 56 -25.79 -13.79 -9.11
C ASP A 56 -25.43 -12.33 -8.85
N GLY A 57 -26.01 -11.46 -9.68
CA GLY A 57 -25.83 -10.01 -9.62
C GLY A 57 -26.31 -9.36 -8.32
N SER A 58 -27.24 -10.00 -7.59
CA SER A 58 -27.74 -9.46 -6.32
C SER A 58 -26.68 -9.50 -5.21
N LYS A 59 -25.63 -10.31 -5.37
CA LYS A 59 -24.53 -10.46 -4.40
C LYS A 59 -23.48 -9.35 -4.47
N PHE A 60 -23.68 -8.32 -5.28
CA PHE A 60 -22.74 -7.18 -5.43
C PHE A 60 -22.30 -6.58 -4.08
N GLY A 61 -23.23 -6.38 -3.14
CA GLY A 61 -22.91 -5.82 -1.83
C GLY A 61 -21.96 -6.71 -1.01
N VAL A 62 -22.18 -8.03 -1.04
CA VAL A 62 -21.32 -9.01 -0.37
C VAL A 62 -19.94 -9.06 -1.02
N ALA A 63 -19.90 -9.04 -2.35
CA ALA A 63 -18.66 -8.98 -3.12
C ALA A 63 -17.83 -7.73 -2.79
N LEU A 64 -18.47 -6.56 -2.62
CA LEU A 64 -17.78 -5.33 -2.20
C LEU A 64 -17.21 -5.44 -0.78
N ILE A 65 -17.96 -5.99 0.17
CA ILE A 65 -17.48 -6.14 1.55
C ILE A 65 -16.20 -6.98 1.57
N PHE A 66 -16.19 -8.13 0.89
CA PHE A 66 -15.00 -8.97 0.84
C PHE A 66 -13.83 -8.26 0.15
N THR A 67 -14.08 -7.54 -0.94
CA THR A 67 -13.02 -6.83 -1.68
C THR A 67 -12.42 -5.67 -0.87
N ALA A 68 -13.19 -5.07 0.05
CA ALA A 68 -12.74 -3.99 0.91
C ALA A 68 -12.01 -4.45 2.18
N LEU A 69 -12.18 -5.71 2.62
CA LEU A 69 -11.51 -6.23 3.83
C LEU A 69 -9.98 -6.05 3.84
N PRO A 70 -9.25 -6.34 2.73
CA PRO A 70 -7.79 -6.20 2.70
C PRO A 70 -7.29 -4.77 2.87
N GLU A 71 -8.10 -3.74 2.59
CA GLU A 71 -7.71 -2.34 2.75
C GLU A 71 -7.35 -2.00 4.20
N SER A 72 -7.95 -2.70 5.17
CA SER A 72 -7.60 -2.54 6.59
C SER A 72 -6.14 -2.89 6.87
N ILE A 73 -5.55 -3.83 6.11
CA ILE A 73 -4.15 -4.24 6.26
C ILE A 73 -3.22 -3.07 5.89
N VAL A 74 -3.50 -2.40 4.77
CA VAL A 74 -2.72 -1.23 4.32
C VAL A 74 -2.88 -0.06 5.28
N ILE A 75 -4.10 0.21 5.74
CA ILE A 75 -4.36 1.31 6.69
C ILE A 75 -3.56 1.08 7.99
N LEU A 76 -3.58 -0.14 8.54
CA LEU A 76 -2.80 -0.47 9.73
C LEU A 76 -1.30 -0.48 9.46
N GLY A 77 -0.86 -0.90 8.27
CA GLY A 77 0.55 -0.86 7.86
C GLY A 77 1.09 0.56 7.64
N ALA A 78 0.23 1.52 7.32
CA ALA A 78 0.56 2.93 7.20
C ALA A 78 0.65 3.64 8.54
N LEU A 79 0.12 3.07 9.62
CA LEU A 79 0.11 3.67 10.96
C LEU A 79 1.49 4.17 11.43
N PRO A 80 2.61 3.43 11.25
CA PRO A 80 3.94 3.88 11.69
C PRO A 80 4.46 5.13 10.98
N LEU A 81 3.85 5.58 9.88
CA LEU A 81 4.19 6.84 9.22
C LEU A 81 3.71 8.06 10.01
N PHE A 82 2.77 7.86 10.93
CA PHE A 82 2.11 8.93 11.71
C PHE A 82 2.54 8.92 13.18
N LEU A 83 3.45 8.04 13.58
CA LEU A 83 4.01 7.91 14.92
C LEU A 83 5.43 8.48 14.97
#